data_AF-A0A4Q3T146-F1
#
_entry.id   AF-A0A4Q3T146-F1
#
_cell.length_a   1.000
_cell.length_b   1.000
_cell.length_c   1.000
_cell.angle_alpha   90.00
_cell.angle_beta   90.00
_cell.angle_gamma   90.00
#
_symmetry.space_group_name_H-M   'P 1'
#
loop_
_entity.id
_entity.type
_entity.pdbx_description
1 polymer ?
#
loop_
_entity_poly.entity_id
_entity_poly.type
_entity_poly.pdbx_seq_one_letter_code
_entity_poly.pdbx_strand_id
1 'polypeptide(L)'
;MKRLAVLAALVAMPAQAQSPAAWTTPTEPFKIAGNLYYVGTAGIGAYLITTPQGHILIDGAMPGSATTRSLWRPGNTRARKR
;
A
#
# COMPACT_ATOMS: atom_id res chain seq x y z
N MET A 1 11.33 -42.63 34.29
CA MET A 1 11.30 -42.52 32.81
C MET A 1 10.12 -41.65 32.32
N LYS A 2 9.98 -40.40 32.80
CA LYS A 2 8.90 -39.47 32.37
C LYS A 2 9.30 -37.99 32.38
N ARG A 3 10.59 -37.66 32.56
CA ARG A 3 11.06 -36.26 32.63
C ARG A 3 11.70 -35.75 31.32
N LEU A 4 11.77 -36.59 30.29
CA LEU A 4 12.46 -36.27 29.03
C LEU A 4 11.53 -35.77 27.92
N ALA A 5 10.21 -35.77 28.12
CA ALA A 5 9.25 -35.44 27.06
C ALA A 5 8.96 -33.93 26.90
N VAL A 6 9.46 -33.06 27.77
CA VAL A 6 9.08 -31.62 27.77
C VAL A 6 10.03 -30.75 26.92
N LEU A 7 11.18 -31.26 26.49
CA LEU A 7 12.18 -30.49 25.72
C LEU A 7 11.99 -30.52 24.20
N ALA A 8 11.05 -31.30 23.66
CA ALA A 8 10.93 -31.51 22.21
C ALA A 8 9.92 -30.59 21.49
N ALA A 9 9.22 -29.70 22.19
CA ALA A 9 8.13 -28.90 21.61
C ALA A 9 8.52 -27.49 21.14
N LEU A 10 9.79 -27.10 21.19
CA LEU A 10 10.22 -25.70 21.01
C LEU A 10 10.56 -25.27 19.57
N VAL A 11 10.47 -26.14 18.55
CA VAL A 11 11.00 -25.80 17.22
C VAL A 11 10.04 -26.19 16.09
N ALA A 12 8.92 -25.47 15.98
CA ALA A 12 8.21 -25.29 14.71
C ALA A 12 7.26 -24.09 14.80
N MET A 13 7.79 -22.89 15.04
CA MET A 13 7.02 -21.69 14.70
C MET A 13 7.03 -21.56 13.18
N PRO A 14 5.86 -21.55 12.50
CA PRO A 14 5.84 -21.30 11.07
C PRO A 14 6.40 -19.89 10.85
N ALA A 15 7.42 -19.78 10.01
CA ALA A 15 7.89 -18.48 9.56
C ALA A 15 6.78 -17.84 8.72
N GLN A 16 6.06 -16.89 9.30
CA GLN A 16 5.13 -16.07 8.52
C GLN A 16 5.96 -15.18 7.58
N ALA A 17 5.75 -15.35 6.27
CA ALA A 17 6.34 -14.46 5.28
C ALA A 17 5.75 -13.06 5.48
N GLN A 18 6.54 -12.17 6.07
CA GLN A 18 6.13 -10.79 6.28
C GLN A 18 6.30 -10.03 4.96
N SER A 19 5.21 -9.42 4.48
CA SER A 19 5.32 -8.50 3.34
C SER A 19 6.21 -7.31 3.69
N PRO A 20 6.98 -6.76 2.74
CA PRO A 20 7.76 -5.55 2.98
C PRO A 20 6.88 -4.42 3.54
N ALA A 21 7.34 -3.74 4.60
CA ALA A 21 6.59 -2.63 5.22
C ALA A 21 6.27 -1.51 4.21
N ALA A 22 7.11 -1.33 3.20
CA ALA A 22 6.90 -0.37 2.12
C ALA A 22 5.60 -0.61 1.34
N TRP A 23 5.10 -1.85 1.29
CA TRP A 23 3.88 -2.21 0.57
C TRP A 23 2.61 -1.58 1.16
N THR A 24 2.63 -1.24 2.45
CA THR A 24 1.52 -0.57 3.14
C THR A 24 1.86 0.86 3.57
N THR A 25 3.11 1.31 3.35
CA THR A 25 3.54 2.66 3.73
C THR A 25 2.93 3.69 2.77
N PRO A 26 2.10 4.63 3.24
CA PRO A 26 1.45 5.62 2.37
C PRO A 26 2.45 6.49 1.63
N THR A 27 2.10 6.91 0.42
CA THR A 27 2.84 7.91 -0.38
C THR A 27 1.88 9.02 -0.80
N GLU A 28 2.34 10.27 -0.76
CA GLU A 28 1.54 11.40 -1.25
C GLU A 28 1.29 11.23 -2.75
N PRO A 29 0.03 11.19 -3.21
CA PRO A 29 -0.23 10.96 -4.62
C PRO A 29 0.28 12.13 -5.49
N PHE A 30 0.85 11.81 -6.65
CA PHE A 30 1.45 12.81 -7.53
C PHE A 30 1.17 12.56 -9.00
N LYS A 31 1.28 13.63 -9.79
CA LYS A 31 1.11 13.57 -11.24
C LYS A 31 2.36 13.02 -11.89
N ILE A 32 2.22 11.97 -12.70
CA ILE A 32 3.32 11.42 -13.50
C ILE A 32 3.42 12.19 -14.81
N ALA A 33 2.37 12.15 -15.63
CA ALA A 33 2.29 12.85 -16.92
C ALA A 33 0.83 13.03 -17.36
N GLY A 34 0.51 14.08 -18.12
CA GLY A 34 -0.81 14.23 -18.77
C GLY A 34 -2.01 14.10 -17.81
N ASN A 35 -2.74 13.00 -17.91
CA ASN A 35 -3.86 12.63 -17.04
C ASN A 35 -3.58 11.39 -16.15
N LEU A 36 -2.32 10.97 -16.06
CA LEU A 36 -1.82 9.83 -15.29
C LEU A 36 -1.21 10.28 -13.96
N TYR A 37 -1.63 9.62 -12.88
CA TYR A 37 -1.23 9.90 -11.50
C TYR A 37 -0.77 8.61 -10.81
N TYR A 38 0.24 8.75 -9.95
CA TYR A 38 0.60 7.74 -8.96
C TYR A 38 -0.30 7.91 -7.73
N VAL A 39 -0.91 6.82 -7.29
CA VAL A 39 -1.80 6.75 -6.12
C VAL A 39 -1.50 5.52 -5.24
N GLY A 40 -0.32 4.91 -5.42
CA GLY A 40 0.12 3.70 -4.70
C GLY A 40 0.78 3.98 -3.35
N THR A 41 1.46 2.95 -2.83
CA THR A 41 2.24 3.00 -1.59
C THR A 41 3.73 3.19 -1.91
N ALA A 42 4.59 3.22 -0.90
CA ALA A 42 6.03 3.36 -1.10
C ALA A 42 6.64 2.18 -1.89
N GLY A 43 6.00 1.01 -1.85
CA GLY A 43 6.52 -0.24 -2.44
C GLY A 43 5.59 -0.94 -3.42
N ILE A 44 4.35 -0.47 -3.63
CA ILE A 44 3.42 -1.02 -4.63
C ILE A 44 2.83 0.12 -5.45
N GLY A 45 2.95 0.00 -6.77
CA GLY A 45 2.37 0.94 -7.72
C GLY A 45 0.86 0.76 -7.83
N ALA A 46 0.13 1.85 -7.68
CA ALA A 46 -1.25 1.96 -8.12
C ALA A 46 -1.39 3.27 -8.92
N TYR A 47 -2.18 3.23 -10.00
CA TYR A 47 -2.21 4.32 -10.98
C TYR A 47 -3.63 4.75 -11.29
N LEU A 48 -3.84 6.06 -11.32
CA LEU A 48 -5.10 6.67 -11.68
C LEU A 48 -4.96 7.39 -13.02
N ILE A 49 -5.81 7.02 -13.98
CA ILE A 49 -5.95 7.72 -15.27
C ILE A 49 -7.30 8.45 -15.25
N THR A 50 -7.27 9.77 -15.33
CA THR A 50 -8.49 10.58 -15.27
C THR A 50 -9.02 10.92 -16.67
N THR A 51 -10.30 10.75 -16.92
CA THR A 51 -11.00 11.27 -18.11
C THR A 51 -12.25 12.06 -17.68
N PRO A 52 -12.85 12.87 -18.57
CA PRO A 52 -14.12 13.55 -18.28
C PRO A 52 -15.30 12.58 -18.08
N GLN A 53 -15.22 11.38 -18.65
CA GLN A 53 -16.30 10.37 -18.58
C GLN A 53 -16.20 9.47 -17.34
N GLY A 54 -15.08 9.52 -16.62
CA GLY A 54 -14.80 8.64 -15.50
C GLY A 54 -13.31 8.49 -15.27
N HIS A 55 -12.92 7.68 -14.30
CA HIS A 55 -11.52 7.41 -14.03
C HIS A 55 -11.25 5.92 -14.08
N ILE A 56 -10.03 5.57 -14.47
CA ILE A 56 -9.55 4.19 -14.52
C ILE A 56 -8.51 4.06 -13.41
N LEU A 57 -8.71 3.09 -12.52
CA LEU A 57 -7.76 2.72 -11.48
C LEU A 57 -7.07 1.40 -11.88
N ILE A 58 -5.75 1.38 -11.83
CA ILE A 58 -4.93 0.19 -12.05
C ILE A 58 -4.27 -0.17 -10.72
N ASP A 59 -4.59 -1.36 -10.21
CA ASP A 59 -4.19 -1.90 -8.90
C ASP A 59 -4.86 -1.21 -7.68
N GLY A 60 -4.93 -1.94 -6.56
CA GLY A 60 -5.44 -1.49 -5.26
C GLY A 60 -4.41 -1.58 -4.12
N ALA A 61 -3.19 -2.01 -4.41
CA ALA A 61 -2.14 -2.30 -3.43
C ALA A 61 -2.58 -3.34 -2.36
N MET A 62 -1.99 -3.30 -1.17
CA MET A 62 -2.36 -4.22 -0.08
C MET A 62 -3.74 -3.90 0.51
N PRO A 63 -4.47 -4.87 1.08
CA PRO A 63 -5.70 -4.60 1.83
C PRO A 63 -5.50 -3.50 2.89
N GLY A 64 -6.39 -2.52 2.92
CA GLY A 64 -6.31 -1.38 3.84
C GLY A 64 -5.34 -0.26 3.42
N SER A 65 -4.67 -0.37 2.27
CA SER A 65 -3.78 0.69 1.75
C SER A 65 -4.53 1.91 1.20
N ALA A 66 -5.84 1.78 0.99
CA ALA A 66 -6.70 2.89 0.60
C ALA A 66 -6.65 3.97 1.68
N THR A 67 -5.79 4.95 1.49
CA THR A 67 -5.59 6.01 2.46
C THR A 67 -6.82 6.90 2.48
N THR A 68 -7.41 7.05 3.66
CA THR A 68 -8.56 7.89 3.95
C THR A 68 -8.39 9.30 3.37
N ARG A 69 -9.36 9.67 2.53
CA ARG A 69 -9.74 10.98 1.99
C ARG A 69 -9.14 12.20 2.71
N SER A 70 -7.85 12.48 2.51
CA SER A 70 -7.22 13.73 2.93
C SER A 70 -6.97 14.58 1.69
N LEU A 71 -7.94 15.44 1.36
CA LEU A 71 -7.85 16.67 0.54
C LEU A 71 -7.26 16.59 -0.89
N TRP A 72 -6.67 15.48 -1.29
CA TRP A 72 -6.03 15.33 -2.59
C TRP A 72 -7.09 15.16 -3.68
N ARG A 73 -7.05 16.05 -4.67
CA ARG A 73 -7.89 16.00 -5.87
C ARG A 73 -6.96 16.09 -7.08
N PRO A 74 -7.08 15.19 -8.08
CA PRO A 74 -6.35 15.32 -9.33
C PRO A 74 -6.51 16.74 -9.91
N GLY A 75 -5.39 17.42 -10.18
CA GLY A 75 -5.38 18.79 -10.69
C GLY A 75 -5.47 19.92 -9.65
N ASN A 76 -5.65 19.64 -8.35
CA ASN A 76 -5.65 20.67 -7.31
C ASN A 76 -4.23 20.90 -6.73
N THR A 77 -3.53 21.91 -7.23
CA THR A 77 -2.15 22.25 -6.81
C THR A 77 -2.04 22.82 -5.39
N ARG A 78 -3.15 23.17 -4.73
CA ARG A 78 -3.13 23.73 -3.35
C ARG A 78 -2.71 22.74 -2.28
N ALA A 79 -2.80 21.43 -2.54
CA ALA A 79 -2.37 20.40 -1.59
C ALA A 79 -0.83 20.35 -1.41
N ARG A 80 -0.05 20.95 -2.33
CA ARG A 80 1.43 20.84 -2.37
C ARG A 80 2.20 21.76 -1.41
N LYS A 81 1.54 22.68 -0.70
CA LYS A 81 2.18 23.73 0.14
C LYS A 81 1.78 23.63 1.62
N ARG A 82 1.81 22.45 2.21
CA ARG A 82 1.78 22.29 3.67
C ARG A 82 2.87 21.32 4.10
#